data_AF-A0AAX4JLA0-F1
#
_entry.id   AF-A0AAX4JLA0-F1
#
_cell.length_a   1.000
_cell.length_b   1.000
_cell.length_c   1.000
_cell.angle_alpha   90.00
_cell.angle_beta   90.00
_cell.angle_gamma   90.00
#
_symmetry.space_group_name_H-M   'P 1'
#
loop_
_entity.id
_entity.type
_entity.pdbx_description
1 polymer ?
#
loop_
_entity_poly.entity_id
_entity_poly.type
_entity_poly.pdbx_seq_one_letter_code
_entity_poly.pdbx_strand_id
1 'polypeptide(L)'
;MSVPQGKVISTDTAATSEVEPISSLLAHPLLQDPKFVAAAGGLVVLLIFLSLFRSGKKTSRRSGPTTVLLVGPSDSGKTSLFAKLVHNSYPQTHTSIQPSITTFPFSSPFSDGQTKPVKLVDLPGHPRLKDELKKYVKEASVVVFVIDVQALVRNSAAVAEEIPPILTALSNLSVTTQTFEPIKVLFLAHKTDLLVRPTPSNDQSPPDLPETSLATAKDRVKSILTREMDKLKSSRGGSGGKIEGMSRVSGSSSGSFFSRLFGSGSANTSVGLGEGDEEIDENLIWGGKGSFDWNDVEGVEISFGASGLGIPSNDNSQKEKEQGNGLDEIKNFIWEV
;
A
#
# COMPACT_ATOMS: atom_id res chain seq x y z
N MET A 1 -26.89 -27.94 85.30
CA MET A 1 -26.05 -26.85 84.74
C MET A 1 -26.45 -26.63 83.29
N SER A 2 -26.25 -25.41 82.76
CA SER A 2 -26.08 -25.09 81.32
C SER A 2 -27.00 -25.76 80.26
N VAL A 3 -28.02 -25.00 79.84
CA VAL A 3 -28.42 -24.76 78.42
C VAL A 3 -27.24 -24.14 77.60
N PRO A 4 -27.33 -23.84 76.28
CA PRO A 4 -28.38 -24.07 75.25
C PRO A 4 -27.83 -24.98 74.09
N GLN A 5 -28.35 -25.13 72.86
CA GLN A 5 -29.44 -24.51 72.04
C GLN A 5 -30.33 -25.65 71.42
N GLY A 6 -31.14 -25.50 70.35
CA GLY A 6 -31.40 -24.39 69.44
C GLY A 6 -32.65 -24.56 68.55
N LYS A 7 -32.97 -23.53 67.76
CA LYS A 7 -34.29 -23.27 67.16
C LYS A 7 -34.22 -23.22 65.63
N VAL A 8 -35.13 -23.91 64.94
CA VAL A 8 -35.35 -23.80 63.48
C VAL A 8 -36.83 -23.50 63.22
N ILE A 9 -37.12 -22.76 62.14
CA ILE A 9 -38.44 -22.21 61.79
C ILE A 9 -38.73 -22.49 60.31
N SER A 10 -39.99 -22.85 60.02
CA SER A 10 -40.71 -22.78 58.74
C SER A 10 -40.07 -23.30 57.44
N THR A 11 -40.58 -24.46 57.01
CA THR A 11 -41.25 -24.61 55.69
C THR A 11 -42.66 -25.18 55.98
N ASP A 12 -43.71 -25.08 55.17
CA ASP A 12 -43.93 -24.58 53.80
C ASP A 12 -45.29 -23.84 53.72
N THR A 13 -45.41 -22.83 52.85
CA THR A 13 -46.70 -22.45 52.24
C THR A 13 -46.45 -22.00 50.81
N ALA A 14 -47.02 -22.71 49.83
CA ALA A 14 -46.97 -22.31 48.42
C ALA A 14 -48.06 -21.28 48.09
N ALA A 15 -47.74 -20.31 47.23
CA ALA A 15 -48.70 -19.44 46.58
C ALA A 15 -48.38 -19.37 45.08
N THR A 16 -49.41 -19.45 44.24
CA THR A 16 -49.32 -19.63 42.79
C THR A 16 -48.73 -18.43 42.05
N SER A 17 -47.94 -18.69 41.01
CA SER A 17 -47.43 -17.68 40.08
C SER A 17 -48.53 -17.13 39.18
N GLU A 18 -48.80 -15.83 39.28
CA GLU A 18 -49.64 -15.10 38.32
C GLU A 18 -48.78 -14.67 37.13
N VAL A 19 -49.10 -15.19 35.94
CA VAL A 19 -48.36 -14.90 34.70
C VAL A 19 -49.22 -14.02 33.81
N GLU A 20 -48.94 -12.71 33.80
CA GLU A 20 -49.57 -11.82 32.82
C GLU A 20 -49.16 -12.23 31.39
N PRO A 21 -50.11 -12.32 30.44
CA PRO A 21 -49.79 -12.67 29.07
C PRO A 21 -49.11 -11.50 28.36
N ILE A 22 -47.94 -11.76 27.76
CA ILE A 22 -47.11 -10.81 26.98
C ILE A 22 -47.92 -10.04 25.90
N SER A 23 -49.07 -10.58 25.49
CA SER A 23 -50.13 -9.90 24.73
C SER A 23 -50.46 -8.48 25.20
N SER A 24 -50.37 -8.17 26.51
CA SER A 24 -50.69 -6.84 27.05
C SER A 24 -49.72 -5.75 26.57
N LEU A 25 -48.42 -6.07 26.42
CA LEU A 25 -47.41 -5.13 25.91
C LEU A 25 -47.57 -4.83 24.41
N LEU A 26 -48.16 -5.75 23.64
CA LEU A 26 -48.53 -5.50 22.24
C LEU A 26 -49.81 -4.67 22.09
N ALA A 27 -50.60 -4.51 23.16
CA ALA A 27 -51.83 -3.73 23.19
C ALA A 27 -51.63 -2.25 23.56
N HIS A 28 -50.39 -1.74 23.60
CA HIS A 28 -50.15 -0.31 23.83
C HIS A 28 -50.77 0.56 22.70
N PRO A 29 -51.60 1.57 23.01
CA PRO A 29 -52.42 2.28 22.03
C PRO A 29 -51.64 3.06 20.96
N LEU A 30 -50.34 3.31 21.19
CA LEU A 30 -49.44 3.92 20.21
C LEU A 30 -49.30 3.08 18.92
N LEU A 31 -49.45 1.76 19.00
CA LEU A 31 -49.36 0.86 17.83
C LEU A 31 -50.62 0.88 16.94
N GLN A 32 -51.71 1.51 17.37
CA GLN A 32 -52.97 1.56 16.61
C GLN A 32 -53.12 2.83 15.76
N ASP A 33 -52.26 3.83 15.98
CA ASP A 33 -52.26 5.08 15.23
C ASP A 33 -51.63 4.88 13.83
N PRO A 34 -52.36 5.07 12.70
CA PRO A 34 -51.83 4.74 11.36
C PRO A 34 -50.59 5.59 11.01
N LYS A 35 -50.45 6.77 11.62
CA LYS A 35 -49.26 7.63 11.51
C LYS A 35 -48.04 7.03 12.21
N PHE A 36 -48.23 6.40 13.38
CA PHE A 36 -47.14 5.77 14.13
C PHE A 36 -46.68 4.48 13.44
N VAL A 37 -47.61 3.66 12.95
CA VAL A 37 -47.29 2.45 12.16
C VAL A 37 -46.52 2.82 10.88
N ALA A 38 -46.95 3.88 10.17
CA ALA A 38 -46.24 4.37 8.98
C ALA A 38 -44.84 4.92 9.32
N ALA A 39 -44.68 5.66 10.42
CA ALA A 39 -43.39 6.18 10.87
C ALA A 39 -42.42 5.07 11.30
N ALA A 40 -42.90 4.08 12.07
CA ALA A 40 -42.12 2.92 12.49
C ALA A 40 -41.71 2.05 11.29
N GLY A 41 -42.63 1.78 10.36
CA GLY A 41 -42.33 1.07 9.11
C GLY A 41 -41.31 1.81 8.25
N GLY A 42 -41.46 3.13 8.11
CA GLY A 42 -40.50 3.99 7.40
C GLY A 42 -39.11 3.99 8.04
N LEU A 43 -39.03 4.00 9.38
CA LEU A 43 -37.77 3.90 10.11
C LEU A 43 -37.11 2.52 9.95
N VAL A 44 -37.89 1.43 9.97
CA VAL A 44 -37.38 0.08 9.71
C VAL A 44 -36.86 -0.05 8.27
N VAL A 45 -37.60 0.45 7.26
CA VAL A 45 -37.15 0.48 5.87
C VAL A 45 -35.88 1.33 5.71
N LEU A 46 -35.81 2.51 6.35
CA LEU A 46 -34.62 3.36 6.34
C LEU A 46 -33.41 2.68 7.01
N LEU A 47 -33.60 1.97 8.12
CA LEU A 47 -32.54 1.21 8.78
C LEU A 47 -32.08 -0.01 7.96
N ILE A 48 -32.99 -0.71 7.27
CA ILE A 48 -32.64 -1.76 6.32
C ILE A 48 -31.84 -1.17 5.16
N PHE A 49 -32.28 -0.04 4.59
CA PHE A 49 -31.58 0.65 3.51
C PHE A 49 -30.18 1.11 3.95
N LEU A 50 -30.04 1.75 5.13
CA LEU A 50 -28.75 2.11 5.71
C LEU A 50 -27.88 0.89 6.03
N SER A 51 -28.47 -0.23 6.45
CA SER A 51 -27.76 -1.48 6.73
C SER A 51 -27.19 -2.10 5.45
N LEU A 52 -27.97 -2.14 4.37
CA LEU A 52 -27.53 -2.61 3.05
C LEU A 52 -26.45 -1.69 2.46
N PHE A 53 -26.67 -0.37 2.48
CA PHE A 53 -25.70 0.62 1.99
C PHE A 53 -24.42 0.72 2.85
N ARG A 54 -24.49 0.40 4.16
CA ARG A 54 -23.29 0.21 5.00
C ARG A 54 -22.61 -1.15 4.76
N SER A 55 -23.37 -2.21 4.48
CA SER A 55 -22.81 -3.55 4.23
C SER A 55 -21.97 -3.59 2.95
N GLY A 56 -22.33 -2.79 1.93
CA GLY A 56 -21.50 -2.56 0.75
C GLY A 56 -20.14 -1.91 1.01
N LYS A 57 -19.87 -1.41 2.23
CA LYS A 57 -18.56 -0.87 2.64
C LYS A 57 -17.65 -1.88 3.35
N LYS A 58 -18.01 -3.16 3.38
CA LYS A 58 -17.06 -4.23 3.75
C LYS A 58 -16.09 -4.45 2.59
N THR A 59 -15.06 -3.60 2.52
CA THR A 59 -13.99 -3.71 1.52
C THR A 59 -13.41 -5.13 1.51
N SER A 60 -13.14 -5.65 0.33
CA SER A 60 -12.52 -6.97 0.16
C SER A 60 -11.04 -6.86 0.51
N ARG A 61 -10.74 -6.80 1.81
CA ARG A 61 -9.38 -7.06 2.32
C ARG A 61 -8.98 -8.44 1.79
N ARG A 62 -8.02 -8.47 0.85
CA ARG A 62 -7.56 -9.71 0.20
C ARG A 62 -7.32 -10.76 1.29
N SER A 63 -8.08 -11.86 1.24
CA SER A 63 -8.10 -12.84 2.33
C SER A 63 -6.85 -13.73 2.27
N GLY A 64 -5.76 -13.21 2.81
CA GLY A 64 -4.42 -13.80 2.74
C GLY A 64 -3.36 -12.91 3.41
N PRO A 65 -2.08 -13.30 3.37
CA PRO A 65 -0.98 -12.51 3.91
C PRO A 65 -0.74 -11.22 3.10
N THR A 66 -0.29 -10.15 3.76
CA THR A 66 0.19 -8.93 3.06
C THR A 66 1.34 -9.34 2.15
N THR A 67 1.20 -9.13 0.84
CA THR A 67 2.25 -9.48 -0.14
C THR A 67 3.07 -8.25 -0.47
N VAL A 68 4.37 -8.30 -0.15
CA VAL A 68 5.34 -7.23 -0.34
C VAL A 68 6.30 -7.61 -1.47
N LEU A 69 6.39 -6.76 -2.50
CA LEU A 69 7.16 -7.01 -3.70
C LEU A 69 8.41 -6.12 -3.75
N LEU A 70 9.61 -6.72 -3.67
CA LEU A 70 10.87 -5.99 -3.86
C LEU A 70 11.21 -5.91 -5.35
N VAL A 71 11.39 -4.69 -5.85
CA VAL A 71 11.64 -4.39 -7.27
C VAL A 71 12.72 -3.32 -7.44
N GLY A 72 13.13 -3.06 -8.68
CA GLY A 72 14.13 -2.05 -9.05
C GLY A 72 15.46 -2.64 -9.54
N PRO A 73 16.48 -1.79 -9.76
CA PRO A 73 17.65 -2.13 -10.57
C PRO A 73 18.48 -3.30 -10.05
N SER A 74 19.24 -3.95 -10.93
CA SER A 74 20.31 -4.86 -10.51
C SER A 74 21.30 -4.16 -9.56
N ASP A 75 21.93 -4.94 -8.68
CA ASP A 75 22.87 -4.50 -7.64
C ASP A 75 22.34 -3.51 -6.57
N SER A 76 21.03 -3.16 -6.60
CA SER A 76 20.43 -2.24 -5.63
C SER A 76 20.32 -2.79 -4.20
N GLY A 77 20.53 -4.09 -3.98
CA GLY A 77 20.56 -4.74 -2.65
C GLY A 77 19.32 -5.56 -2.28
N LYS A 78 18.31 -5.66 -3.14
CA LYS A 78 17.02 -6.38 -2.88
C LYS A 78 17.17 -7.74 -2.19
N THR A 79 18.03 -8.61 -2.71
CA THR A 79 18.21 -9.98 -2.21
C THR A 79 18.88 -10.03 -0.83
N SER A 80 19.77 -9.07 -0.54
CA SER A 80 20.41 -8.92 0.78
C SER A 80 19.43 -8.31 1.80
N LEU A 81 18.57 -7.39 1.36
CA LEU A 81 17.44 -6.85 2.11
C LEU A 81 16.41 -7.96 2.44
N PHE A 82 16.07 -8.80 1.46
CA PHE A 82 15.23 -9.99 1.62
C PHE A 82 15.81 -10.95 2.67
N ALA A 83 17.08 -11.34 2.53
CA ALA A 83 17.74 -12.23 3.48
C ALA A 83 17.75 -11.67 4.91
N LYS A 84 17.95 -10.35 5.07
CA LYS A 84 17.94 -9.69 6.38
C LYS A 84 16.53 -9.60 6.98
N LEU A 85 15.50 -9.32 6.18
CA LEU A 85 14.11 -9.28 6.66
C LEU A 85 13.56 -10.66 7.03
N VAL A 86 13.92 -11.71 6.28
CA VAL A 86 13.35 -13.07 6.45
C VAL A 86 14.16 -13.93 7.44
N HIS A 87 15.49 -13.82 7.44
CA HIS A 87 16.39 -14.71 8.19
C HIS A 87 17.27 -13.99 9.22
N ASN A 88 17.13 -12.66 9.38
CA ASN A 88 18.05 -11.79 10.13
C ASN A 88 19.53 -11.89 9.69
N SER A 89 19.79 -12.52 8.54
CA SER A 89 21.14 -12.82 8.02
C SER A 89 21.47 -11.93 6.84
N TYR A 90 22.75 -11.60 6.66
CA TYR A 90 23.23 -10.74 5.58
C TYR A 90 24.36 -11.45 4.81
N PRO A 91 24.02 -12.51 4.03
CA PRO A 91 24.98 -13.26 3.24
C PRO A 91 25.50 -12.42 2.07
N GLN A 92 26.68 -12.78 1.56
CA GLN A 92 27.17 -12.26 0.28
C GLN A 92 26.26 -12.79 -0.86
N THR A 93 25.45 -11.91 -1.44
CA THR A 93 24.52 -12.26 -2.52
C THR A 93 25.12 -11.99 -3.91
N HIS A 94 24.77 -12.83 -4.88
CA HIS A 94 24.94 -12.54 -6.31
C HIS A 94 23.57 -12.21 -6.94
N THR A 95 23.55 -11.79 -8.21
CA THR A 95 22.32 -11.47 -8.94
C THR A 95 21.38 -12.67 -9.00
N SER A 96 20.20 -12.56 -8.38
CA SER A 96 19.16 -13.60 -8.42
C SER A 96 18.79 -13.99 -9.86
N ILE A 97 18.68 -15.30 -10.12
CA ILE A 97 18.29 -15.85 -11.43
C ILE A 97 16.80 -16.24 -11.46
N GLN A 98 16.20 -16.46 -10.28
CA GLN A 98 14.78 -16.76 -10.08
C GLN A 98 14.21 -15.87 -8.97
N PRO A 99 12.89 -15.59 -8.97
CA PRO A 99 12.26 -14.83 -7.90
C PRO A 99 12.22 -15.62 -6.59
N SER A 100 12.66 -15.00 -5.48
CA SER A 100 12.64 -15.63 -4.16
C SER A 100 11.36 -15.27 -3.41
N ILE A 101 10.63 -16.27 -2.90
CA ILE A 101 9.33 -16.08 -2.24
C ILE A 101 9.38 -16.74 -0.86
N THR A 102 9.08 -15.97 0.19
CA THR A 102 8.91 -16.54 1.55
C THR A 102 7.77 -15.84 2.29
N THR A 103 6.89 -16.63 2.90
CA THR A 103 5.89 -16.13 3.86
C THR A 103 6.40 -16.38 5.27
N PHE A 104 6.40 -15.35 6.13
CA PHE A 104 6.91 -15.43 7.50
C PHE A 104 6.06 -14.57 8.46
N PRO A 105 6.06 -14.87 9.77
CA PRO A 105 5.50 -13.99 10.78
C PRO A 105 6.41 -12.76 10.94
N PHE A 106 5.93 -11.62 10.45
CA PHE A 106 6.59 -10.34 10.60
C PHE A 106 6.16 -9.71 11.93
N SER A 107 7.10 -9.45 12.82
CA SER A 107 6.84 -8.83 14.13
C SER A 107 6.61 -7.33 14.03
N SER A 108 5.83 -6.77 14.96
CA SER A 108 5.61 -5.33 15.03
C SER A 108 6.90 -4.57 15.37
N PRO A 109 7.06 -3.34 14.86
CA PRO A 109 8.15 -2.45 15.28
C PRO A 109 7.90 -1.81 16.65
N PHE A 110 6.64 -1.83 17.14
CA PHE A 110 6.22 -1.09 18.33
C PHE A 110 6.39 -1.85 19.66
N SER A 111 7.12 -2.98 19.67
CA SER A 111 7.40 -3.82 20.85
C SER A 111 6.16 -4.38 21.60
N ASP A 112 4.98 -4.32 20.99
CA ASP A 112 3.71 -4.77 21.56
C ASP A 112 3.45 -6.29 21.47
N GLY A 113 4.41 -7.03 20.88
CA GLY A 113 4.33 -8.49 20.70
C GLY A 113 3.40 -8.95 19.56
N GLN A 114 2.77 -8.04 18.81
CA GLN A 114 1.94 -8.42 17.67
C GLN A 114 2.78 -8.96 16.50
N THR A 115 2.22 -9.89 15.75
CA THR A 115 2.83 -10.45 14.51
C THR A 115 1.80 -10.53 13.39
N LYS A 116 2.25 -10.40 12.15
CA LYS A 116 1.41 -10.41 10.94
C LYS A 116 2.03 -11.32 9.89
N PRO A 117 1.26 -12.20 9.21
CA PRO A 117 1.81 -13.03 8.14
C PRO A 117 2.09 -12.15 6.90
N VAL A 118 3.36 -12.01 6.54
CA VAL A 118 3.82 -11.25 5.37
C VAL A 118 4.46 -12.20 4.37
N LYS A 119 4.07 -12.10 3.10
CA LYS A 119 4.66 -12.80 1.95
C LYS A 119 5.61 -11.84 1.24
N LEU A 120 6.91 -12.00 1.44
CA LEU A 120 7.93 -11.21 0.76
C LEU A 120 8.35 -11.90 -0.54
N VAL A 121 8.52 -11.11 -1.61
CA VAL A 121 8.90 -11.57 -2.94
C VAL A 121 10.05 -10.70 -3.48
N ASP A 122 11.24 -11.27 -3.68
CA ASP A 122 12.37 -10.64 -4.38
C ASP A 122 12.25 -10.92 -5.88
N LEU A 123 12.01 -9.87 -6.70
CA LEU A 123 12.04 -9.99 -8.16
C LEU A 123 13.41 -9.57 -8.71
N PRO A 124 14.08 -10.39 -9.56
CA PRO A 124 15.38 -10.02 -10.09
C PRO A 124 15.33 -8.81 -11.03
N GLY A 125 16.29 -7.90 -10.89
CA GLY A 125 16.37 -6.63 -11.62
C GLY A 125 16.89 -6.76 -13.06
N HIS A 126 16.43 -7.75 -13.84
CA HIS A 126 16.80 -7.95 -15.24
C HIS A 126 15.61 -7.57 -16.16
N PRO A 127 15.81 -6.72 -17.19
CA PRO A 127 14.74 -6.27 -18.10
C PRO A 127 13.88 -7.34 -18.81
N ARG A 128 14.24 -8.62 -18.75
CA ARG A 128 13.47 -9.75 -19.32
C ARG A 128 12.36 -10.26 -18.38
N LEU A 129 12.31 -9.79 -17.14
CA LEU A 129 11.38 -10.27 -16.10
C LEU A 129 10.15 -9.35 -15.91
N LYS A 130 9.94 -8.39 -16.83
CA LYS A 130 8.74 -7.52 -16.86
C LYS A 130 7.44 -8.33 -16.99
N ASP A 131 7.47 -9.53 -17.58
CA ASP A 131 6.31 -10.41 -17.65
C ASP A 131 6.15 -11.32 -16.41
N GLU A 132 7.16 -11.39 -15.53
CA GLU A 132 7.01 -11.98 -14.20
C GLU A 132 6.44 -10.97 -13.20
N LEU A 133 6.85 -9.70 -13.30
CA LEU A 133 6.25 -8.58 -12.59
C LEU A 133 4.71 -8.59 -12.76
N LYS A 134 4.20 -8.74 -13.98
CA LYS A 134 2.75 -8.87 -14.27
C LYS A 134 2.04 -10.03 -13.54
N LYS A 135 2.76 -11.10 -13.15
CA LYS A 135 2.22 -12.22 -12.37
C LYS A 135 2.07 -11.81 -10.90
N TYR A 136 3.16 -11.34 -10.30
CA TYR A 136 3.22 -11.07 -8.85
C TYR A 136 2.54 -9.76 -8.44
N VAL A 137 2.50 -8.75 -9.32
CA VAL A 137 1.80 -7.48 -9.06
C VAL A 137 0.30 -7.68 -8.81
N LYS A 138 -0.33 -8.73 -9.38
CA LYS A 138 -1.73 -9.10 -9.08
C LYS A 138 -1.97 -9.49 -7.62
N GLU A 139 -0.97 -10.04 -6.95
CA GLU A 139 -1.04 -10.43 -5.54
C GLU A 139 -0.54 -9.32 -4.61
N ALA A 140 0.36 -8.46 -5.08
CA ALA A 140 1.05 -7.44 -4.29
C ALA A 140 0.08 -6.45 -3.62
N SER A 141 0.14 -6.39 -2.29
CA SER A 141 -0.48 -5.33 -1.48
C SER A 141 0.44 -4.11 -1.38
N VAL A 142 1.76 -4.34 -1.46
CA VAL A 142 2.82 -3.34 -1.29
C VAL A 142 3.92 -3.58 -2.31
N VAL A 143 4.50 -2.51 -2.85
CA VAL A 143 5.71 -2.57 -3.67
C VAL A 143 6.81 -1.71 -3.03
N VAL A 144 8.03 -2.26 -2.94
CA VAL A 144 9.21 -1.53 -2.47
C VAL A 144 10.22 -1.49 -3.61
N PHE A 145 10.41 -0.30 -4.18
CA PHE A 145 11.38 -0.05 -5.25
C PHE A 145 12.73 0.34 -4.62
N VAL A 146 13.66 -0.61 -4.61
CA VAL A 146 14.95 -0.52 -3.89
C VAL A 146 16.01 0.13 -4.77
N ILE A 147 16.61 1.23 -4.29
CA ILE A 147 17.58 2.06 -5.03
C ILE A 147 18.86 2.22 -4.22
N ASP A 148 20.00 1.92 -4.83
CA ASP A 148 21.32 2.30 -4.29
C ASP A 148 21.55 3.82 -4.47
N VAL A 149 21.67 4.54 -3.36
CA VAL A 149 21.76 6.02 -3.34
C VAL A 149 23.10 6.55 -3.89
N GLN A 150 24.15 5.73 -3.92
CA GLN A 150 25.41 6.10 -4.59
C GLN A 150 25.33 5.81 -6.09
N ALA A 151 24.82 4.65 -6.50
CA ALA A 151 24.70 4.25 -7.90
C ALA A 151 23.69 5.12 -8.67
N LEU A 152 22.62 5.58 -8.02
CA LEU A 152 21.61 6.47 -8.61
C LEU A 152 22.24 7.71 -9.27
N VAL A 153 23.31 8.27 -8.70
CA VAL A 153 24.01 9.46 -9.23
C VAL A 153 24.59 9.23 -10.63
N ARG A 154 24.96 7.98 -10.94
CA ARG A 154 25.57 7.58 -12.22
C ARG A 154 24.53 7.03 -13.20
N ASN A 155 23.53 6.31 -12.67
CA ASN A 155 22.61 5.49 -13.47
C ASN A 155 21.17 6.07 -13.51
N SER A 156 20.95 7.32 -13.09
CA SER A 156 19.61 7.88 -12.82
C SER A 156 18.57 7.68 -13.93
N ALA A 157 18.98 7.80 -15.20
CA ALA A 157 18.09 7.60 -16.34
C ALA A 157 17.59 6.15 -16.44
N ALA A 158 18.49 5.16 -16.35
CA ALA A 158 18.12 3.75 -16.38
C ALA A 158 17.25 3.34 -15.18
N VAL A 159 17.51 3.91 -13.99
CA VAL A 159 16.64 3.70 -12.81
C VAL A 159 15.25 4.28 -13.04
N ALA A 160 15.15 5.48 -13.65
CA ALA A 160 13.88 6.12 -13.93
C ALA A 160 13.09 5.40 -15.05
N GLU A 161 13.75 4.79 -16.04
CA GLU A 161 13.09 4.00 -17.10
C GLU A 161 12.39 2.73 -16.59
N GLU A 162 12.80 2.19 -15.43
CA GLU A 162 12.13 1.06 -14.78
C GLU A 162 10.81 1.45 -14.07
N ILE A 163 10.65 2.72 -13.67
CA ILE A 163 9.54 3.20 -12.83
C ILE A 163 8.19 3.25 -13.56
N PRO A 164 8.02 3.94 -14.72
CA PRO A 164 6.70 4.11 -15.34
C PRO A 164 5.98 2.80 -15.69
N PRO A 165 6.64 1.72 -16.17
CA PRO A 165 5.99 0.42 -16.37
C PRO A 165 5.46 -0.21 -15.08
N ILE A 166 6.09 0.05 -13.93
CA ILE A 166 5.62 -0.44 -12.62
C ILE A 166 4.41 0.37 -12.15
N LEU A 167 4.48 1.72 -12.25
CA LEU A 167 3.35 2.58 -11.87
C LEU A 167 2.10 2.30 -12.72
N THR A 168 2.26 2.11 -14.03
CA THR A 168 1.17 1.73 -14.95
C THR A 168 0.58 0.37 -14.59
N ALA A 169 1.41 -0.64 -14.32
CA ALA A 169 0.92 -1.94 -13.90
C ALA A 169 0.11 -1.90 -12.59
N LEU A 170 0.49 -1.03 -11.65
CA LEU A 170 -0.20 -0.86 -10.37
C LEU A 170 -1.49 -0.04 -10.49
N SER A 171 -1.47 1.05 -11.25
CA SER A 171 -2.65 1.88 -11.52
C SER A 171 -3.73 1.06 -12.23
N ASN A 172 -3.36 0.31 -13.27
CA ASN A 172 -4.28 -0.56 -14.01
C ASN A 172 -4.89 -1.64 -13.09
N LEU A 173 -4.16 -2.14 -12.08
CA LEU A 173 -4.75 -3.03 -11.07
C LEU A 173 -5.68 -2.33 -10.09
N SER A 174 -5.39 -1.10 -9.68
CA SER A 174 -6.29 -0.31 -8.82
C SER A 174 -7.64 -0.11 -9.51
N VAL A 175 -7.63 0.22 -10.81
CA VAL A 175 -8.83 0.29 -11.67
C VAL A 175 -9.51 -1.08 -11.79
N THR A 176 -8.77 -2.11 -12.20
CA THR A 176 -9.33 -3.47 -12.45
C THR A 176 -9.93 -4.11 -11.20
N THR A 177 -9.32 -3.90 -10.03
CA THR A 177 -9.76 -4.53 -8.76
C THR A 177 -10.86 -3.71 -8.06
N GLN A 178 -11.17 -2.50 -8.55
CA GLN A 178 -12.11 -1.55 -7.93
C GLN A 178 -11.83 -1.30 -6.44
N THR A 179 -10.55 -1.31 -6.05
CA THR A 179 -10.12 -1.09 -4.68
C THR A 179 -10.19 0.40 -4.34
N PHE A 180 -11.06 0.76 -3.38
CA PHE A 180 -11.16 2.12 -2.83
C PHE A 180 -9.93 2.58 -2.04
N GLU A 181 -8.94 1.70 -1.86
CA GLU A 181 -7.68 1.94 -1.15
C GLU A 181 -6.54 1.77 -2.17
N PRO A 182 -5.68 2.77 -2.38
CA PRO A 182 -4.63 2.75 -3.40
C PRO A 182 -3.53 1.75 -3.05
N ILE A 183 -2.80 1.25 -4.05
CA ILE A 183 -1.65 0.37 -3.79
C ILE A 183 -0.46 1.21 -3.31
N LYS A 184 0.11 0.84 -2.16
CA LYS A 184 1.23 1.57 -1.54
C LYS A 184 2.57 1.19 -2.16
N VAL A 185 3.35 2.20 -2.56
CA VAL A 185 4.69 2.08 -3.16
C VAL A 185 5.72 2.89 -2.37
N LEU A 186 6.76 2.22 -1.89
CA LEU A 186 7.91 2.85 -1.22
C LEU A 186 9.12 2.91 -2.16
N PHE A 187 9.60 4.11 -2.45
CA PHE A 187 10.93 4.32 -3.02
C PHE A 187 11.97 4.29 -1.88
N LEU A 188 12.74 3.20 -1.81
CA LEU A 188 13.69 2.95 -0.73
C LEU A 188 15.12 3.38 -1.12
N ALA A 189 15.61 4.42 -0.45
CA ALA A 189 16.97 4.92 -0.50
C ALA A 189 17.91 3.98 0.30
N HIS A 190 18.41 2.93 -0.36
CA HIS A 190 19.20 1.86 0.23
C HIS A 190 20.72 2.13 0.18
N LYS A 191 21.46 1.42 1.04
CA LYS A 191 22.90 1.63 1.32
C LYS A 191 23.21 3.04 1.86
N THR A 192 22.28 3.62 2.62
CA THR A 192 22.44 4.96 3.24
C THR A 192 23.58 5.00 4.26
N ASP A 193 23.97 3.86 4.83
CA ASP A 193 25.20 3.70 5.61
C ASP A 193 26.46 4.18 4.88
N LEU A 194 26.52 4.03 3.55
CA LEU A 194 27.64 4.48 2.73
C LEU A 194 27.66 6.01 2.48
N LEU A 195 26.70 6.76 2.99
CA LEU A 195 26.68 8.24 2.95
C LEU A 195 27.22 8.86 4.24
N VAL A 196 27.16 8.14 5.36
CA VAL A 196 27.56 8.60 6.69
C VAL A 196 29.10 8.73 6.77
N ARG A 197 29.58 9.79 7.42
CA ARG A 197 31.01 10.01 7.70
C ARG A 197 31.22 10.48 9.15
N PRO A 198 32.13 9.86 9.93
CA PRO A 198 32.84 8.62 9.62
C PRO A 198 31.87 7.46 9.38
N THR A 199 32.32 6.42 8.66
CA THR A 199 31.51 5.22 8.42
C THR A 199 31.12 4.58 9.76
N PRO A 200 29.86 4.13 9.94
CA PRO A 200 29.42 3.50 11.18
C PRO A 200 30.26 2.25 11.51
N SER A 201 30.35 1.88 12.80
CA SER A 201 31.12 0.72 13.22
C SER A 201 30.40 -0.59 12.84
N ASN A 202 31.19 -1.66 12.69
CA ASN A 202 30.70 -2.97 12.20
C ASN A 202 30.03 -3.81 13.31
N ASP A 203 29.84 -3.25 14.51
CA ASP A 203 29.38 -3.98 15.69
C ASP A 203 27.88 -4.31 15.61
N GLN A 204 27.10 -3.45 14.97
CA GLN A 204 25.66 -3.60 14.74
C GLN A 204 25.36 -3.73 13.24
N SER A 205 24.46 -4.63 12.88
CA SER A 205 23.92 -4.77 11.51
C SER A 205 22.42 -5.10 11.58
N PRO A 206 21.51 -4.16 11.26
CA PRO A 206 21.78 -2.82 10.72
C PRO A 206 22.54 -1.91 11.72
N PRO A 207 23.32 -0.93 11.22
CA PRO A 207 23.92 0.11 12.05
C PRO A 207 22.88 1.19 12.42
N ASP A 208 23.18 1.98 13.45
CA ASP A 208 22.46 3.24 13.69
C ASP A 208 22.89 4.32 12.70
N LEU A 209 21.90 4.89 12.02
CA LEU A 209 22.05 5.93 11.01
C LEU A 209 21.51 7.27 11.55
N PRO A 210 22.27 8.38 11.43
CA PRO A 210 21.76 9.69 11.80
C PRO A 210 20.52 10.06 10.95
N GLU A 211 19.48 10.58 11.60
CA GLU A 211 18.24 11.01 10.93
C GLU A 211 18.51 12.00 9.78
N THR A 212 19.48 12.89 9.96
CA THR A 212 19.95 13.82 8.91
C THR A 212 20.48 13.12 7.65
N SER A 213 21.08 11.93 7.80
CA SER A 213 21.56 11.12 6.68
C SER A 213 20.43 10.35 6.00
N LEU A 214 19.45 9.85 6.78
CA LEU A 214 18.22 9.24 6.26
C LEU A 214 17.38 10.25 5.46
N ALA A 215 17.20 11.46 5.99
CA ALA A 215 16.53 12.58 5.30
C ALA A 215 17.28 12.97 4.02
N THR A 216 18.61 13.20 4.10
CA THR A 216 19.44 13.52 2.92
C THR A 216 19.36 12.44 1.83
N ALA A 217 19.28 11.16 2.22
CA ALA A 217 19.11 10.06 1.28
C ALA A 217 17.74 10.10 0.58
N LYS A 218 16.65 10.29 1.33
CA LYS A 218 15.29 10.46 0.80
C LYS A 218 15.20 11.63 -0.17
N ASP A 219 15.64 12.82 0.24
CA ASP A 219 15.58 14.03 -0.58
C ASP A 219 16.42 13.91 -1.85
N ARG A 220 17.59 13.25 -1.77
CA ARG A 220 18.43 12.96 -2.94
C ARG A 220 17.76 12.00 -3.91
N VAL A 221 17.13 10.93 -3.44
CA VAL A 221 16.39 10.00 -4.30
C VAL A 221 15.20 10.71 -4.93
N LYS A 222 14.37 11.39 -4.12
CA LYS A 222 13.18 12.12 -4.59
C LYS A 222 13.53 13.18 -5.64
N SER A 223 14.49 14.05 -5.37
CA SER A 223 14.87 15.13 -6.29
C SER A 223 15.51 14.65 -7.59
N ILE A 224 16.36 13.61 -7.55
CA ILE A 224 16.92 13.01 -8.78
C ILE A 224 15.81 12.34 -9.59
N LEU A 225 14.97 11.51 -8.96
CA LEU A 225 13.90 10.81 -9.67
C LEU A 225 12.85 11.76 -10.25
N THR A 226 12.39 12.79 -9.51
CA THR A 226 11.48 13.81 -10.07
C THR A 226 12.06 14.40 -11.36
N ARG A 227 13.35 14.78 -11.34
CA ARG A 227 14.02 15.38 -12.50
C ARG A 227 14.14 14.43 -13.69
N GLU A 228 14.39 13.14 -13.48
CA GLU A 228 14.43 12.18 -14.59
C GLU A 228 13.02 11.80 -15.09
N MET A 229 12.03 11.67 -14.20
CA MET A 229 10.63 11.45 -14.58
C MET A 229 10.06 12.64 -15.38
N ASP A 230 10.46 13.88 -15.05
CA ASP A 230 10.08 15.09 -15.81
C ASP A 230 10.68 15.09 -17.23
N LYS A 231 11.91 14.58 -17.41
CA LYS A 231 12.49 14.31 -18.75
C LYS A 231 11.75 13.21 -19.50
N LEU A 232 11.33 12.14 -18.82
CA LEU A 232 10.56 11.06 -19.43
C LEU A 232 9.16 11.54 -19.85
N LYS A 233 8.50 12.36 -19.02
CA LYS A 233 7.19 12.98 -19.30
C LYS A 233 7.27 13.95 -20.48
N SER A 234 8.27 14.83 -20.51
CA SER A 234 8.48 15.78 -21.62
C SER A 234 8.92 15.12 -22.94
N SER A 235 9.78 14.09 -22.90
CA SER A 235 10.17 13.35 -24.12
C SER A 235 9.04 12.50 -24.69
N ARG A 236 8.28 11.77 -23.86
CA ARG A 236 7.09 11.03 -24.30
C ARG A 236 6.00 11.97 -24.85
N GLY A 237 5.79 13.11 -24.21
CA GLY A 237 4.88 14.15 -24.70
C GLY A 237 5.24 14.74 -26.07
N GLY A 238 6.48 14.54 -26.54
CA GLY A 238 6.94 14.90 -27.89
C GLY A 238 6.74 13.81 -28.96
N SER A 239 6.39 12.57 -28.58
CA SER A 239 6.26 11.43 -29.50
C SER A 239 5.01 11.50 -30.40
N GLY A 240 4.03 12.35 -30.05
CA GLY A 240 2.86 12.65 -30.87
C GLY A 240 3.20 13.54 -32.07
N GLY A 241 3.83 12.98 -33.10
CA GLY A 241 4.37 13.70 -34.24
C GLY A 241 3.36 14.45 -35.13
N LYS A 242 2.99 15.67 -34.74
CA LYS A 242 2.42 16.69 -35.63
C LYS A 242 3.19 18.00 -35.51
N ILE A 243 3.82 18.40 -36.62
CA ILE A 243 4.53 19.68 -36.74
C ILE A 243 3.50 20.76 -37.10
N GLU A 244 2.84 21.28 -36.07
CA GLU A 244 2.13 22.57 -36.11
C GLU A 244 2.73 23.45 -34.99
N GLY A 245 3.02 24.73 -35.20
CA GLY A 245 2.67 25.55 -36.35
C GLY A 245 2.41 26.99 -35.91
N MET A 246 3.43 27.63 -35.33
CA MET A 246 3.43 29.02 -34.81
C MET A 246 2.48 29.35 -33.64
N SER A 247 3.09 29.89 -32.58
CA SER A 247 2.61 31.03 -31.77
C SER A 247 1.10 31.25 -31.63
N ARG A 248 0.55 30.85 -30.47
CA ARG A 248 -0.51 31.64 -29.79
C ARG A 248 -0.21 31.73 -28.28
N VAL A 249 -0.33 32.95 -27.76
CA VAL A 249 -0.26 33.31 -26.34
C VAL A 249 -1.65 33.75 -25.86
N SER A 250 -1.84 33.79 -24.54
CA SER A 250 -3.07 34.19 -23.82
C SER A 250 -4.13 33.10 -23.65
N GLY A 251 -4.88 33.20 -22.54
CA GLY A 251 -6.04 32.37 -22.22
C GLY A 251 -5.87 31.49 -20.97
N SER A 252 -6.01 32.07 -19.77
CA SER A 252 -6.34 31.26 -18.58
C SER A 252 -7.84 30.95 -18.56
N SER A 253 -8.20 29.67 -18.61
CA SER A 253 -9.59 29.22 -18.45
C SER A 253 -9.65 27.87 -17.76
N SER A 254 -9.74 27.90 -16.42
CA SER A 254 -9.97 26.71 -15.61
C SER A 254 -11.40 26.20 -15.80
N GLY A 255 -11.56 25.05 -16.46
CA GLY A 255 -12.81 24.28 -16.45
C GLY A 255 -13.32 23.85 -17.84
N SER A 256 -13.12 22.56 -18.17
CA SER A 256 -13.97 21.74 -19.07
C SER A 256 -13.48 20.28 -19.13
N PHE A 257 -13.29 19.63 -17.97
CA PHE A 257 -12.90 18.21 -17.91
C PHE A 257 -14.14 17.31 -18.02
N PHE A 258 -15.11 17.47 -17.10
CA PHE A 258 -16.35 16.68 -17.05
C PHE A 258 -17.21 16.72 -18.33
N SER A 259 -17.13 17.80 -19.11
CA SER A 259 -17.89 17.96 -20.37
C SER A 259 -17.54 16.93 -21.44
N ARG A 260 -16.39 16.24 -21.32
CA ARG A 260 -15.98 15.15 -22.22
C ARG A 260 -16.36 13.75 -21.73
N LEU A 261 -16.66 13.59 -20.43
CA LEU A 261 -16.92 12.29 -19.81
C LEU A 261 -18.37 11.81 -19.97
N PHE A 262 -19.32 12.73 -20.20
CA PHE A 262 -20.77 12.44 -20.25
C PHE A 262 -21.49 12.99 -21.49
N GLY A 263 -20.76 13.36 -22.55
CA GLY A 263 -21.32 13.91 -23.78
C GLY A 263 -21.90 12.85 -24.72
N SER A 264 -23.16 12.45 -24.54
CA SER A 264 -23.79 11.44 -25.39
C SER A 264 -24.24 11.98 -26.76
N GLY A 265 -23.84 11.28 -27.82
CA GLY A 265 -24.58 11.23 -29.09
C GLY A 265 -24.26 12.28 -30.16
N SER A 266 -23.39 11.91 -31.10
CA SER A 266 -23.73 11.95 -32.53
C SER A 266 -22.84 10.99 -33.32
N ALA A 267 -23.31 10.53 -34.48
CA ALA A 267 -22.67 9.44 -35.22
C ALA A 267 -21.50 9.90 -36.09
N ASN A 268 -20.46 9.07 -36.18
CA ASN A 268 -20.06 8.55 -37.49
C ASN A 268 -19.35 7.19 -37.37
N THR A 269 -19.46 6.35 -38.40
CA THR A 269 -19.08 4.93 -38.32
C THR A 269 -17.77 4.64 -39.05
N SER A 270 -16.82 4.00 -38.36
CA SER A 270 -15.76 3.22 -38.99
C SER A 270 -15.48 1.97 -38.16
N VAL A 271 -16.02 0.82 -38.58
CA VAL A 271 -15.82 -0.46 -37.89
C VAL A 271 -14.43 -1.01 -38.22
N GLY A 272 -13.47 -0.77 -37.34
CA GLY A 272 -12.21 -1.50 -37.30
C GLY A 272 -12.33 -2.65 -36.31
N LEU A 273 -12.29 -3.90 -36.79
CA LEU A 273 -12.15 -5.08 -35.94
C LEU A 273 -10.68 -5.21 -35.49
N GLY A 274 -10.33 -4.47 -34.45
CA GLY A 274 -9.12 -4.65 -33.68
C GLY A 274 -9.45 -5.20 -32.30
N GLU A 275 -8.85 -6.32 -31.92
CA GLU A 275 -8.87 -6.85 -30.55
C GLU A 275 -7.88 -6.03 -29.71
N GLY A 276 -8.26 -4.78 -29.43
CA GLY A 276 -7.49 -3.88 -28.59
C GLY A 276 -7.87 -4.05 -27.13
N ASP A 277 -6.88 -4.39 -26.30
CA ASP A 277 -6.92 -4.01 -24.88
C ASP A 277 -7.19 -2.50 -24.80
N GLU A 278 -7.99 -2.07 -23.81
CA GLU A 278 -8.17 -0.63 -23.54
C GLU A 278 -6.86 -0.06 -22.99
N GLU A 279 -5.97 0.39 -23.89
CA GLU A 279 -4.83 1.23 -23.55
C GLU A 279 -5.34 2.57 -22.99
N ILE A 280 -5.61 2.57 -21.69
CA ILE A 280 -5.66 3.77 -20.85
C ILE A 280 -4.39 4.56 -21.19
N ASP A 281 -4.55 5.75 -21.79
CA ASP A 281 -3.45 6.62 -22.22
C ASP A 281 -2.33 6.63 -21.16
N GLU A 282 -1.17 6.01 -21.42
CA GLU A 282 -0.06 5.98 -20.43
C GLU A 282 0.32 7.40 -19.96
N ASN A 283 0.09 8.38 -20.85
CA ASN A 283 0.31 9.81 -20.62
C ASN A 283 -0.66 10.46 -19.61
N LEU A 284 -1.74 9.79 -19.23
CA LEU A 284 -2.71 10.26 -18.22
C LEU A 284 -2.35 9.75 -16.81
N ILE A 285 -1.77 8.55 -16.73
CA ILE A 285 -1.50 7.81 -15.48
C ILE A 285 -0.46 8.53 -14.58
N TRP A 286 0.37 9.41 -15.14
CA TRP A 286 1.45 10.13 -14.42
C TRP A 286 1.21 11.66 -14.39
N GLY A 287 -0.06 12.04 -14.32
CA GLY A 287 -0.54 13.42 -14.41
C GLY A 287 -0.51 13.97 -15.84
N GLY A 288 -1.46 14.85 -16.14
CA GLY A 288 -1.58 15.52 -17.44
C GLY A 288 -0.43 16.49 -17.77
N LYS A 289 -0.60 17.27 -18.85
CA LYS A 289 0.42 18.21 -19.36
C LYS A 289 0.87 19.21 -18.29
N GLY A 290 2.13 19.12 -17.91
CA GLY A 290 2.78 19.94 -16.89
C GLY A 290 4.08 19.27 -16.46
N SER A 291 4.69 19.78 -15.38
CA SER A 291 5.76 19.07 -14.68
C SER A 291 5.29 17.72 -14.13
N PHE A 292 6.22 16.85 -13.77
CA PHE A 292 5.89 15.63 -13.00
C PHE A 292 5.86 15.90 -11.49
N ASP A 293 4.75 15.56 -10.83
CA ASP A 293 4.67 15.38 -9.37
C ASP A 293 4.22 13.95 -9.04
N TRP A 294 4.63 13.45 -7.87
CA TRP A 294 4.34 12.09 -7.40
C TRP A 294 2.88 11.93 -6.93
N ASN A 295 2.22 13.04 -6.58
CA ASN A 295 0.81 13.03 -6.15
C ASN A 295 -0.17 12.92 -7.34
N ASP A 296 0.29 13.17 -8.57
CA ASP A 296 -0.54 13.09 -9.79
C ASP A 296 -0.70 11.64 -10.32
N VAL A 297 -0.14 10.64 -9.63
CA VAL A 297 -0.16 9.23 -10.08
C VAL A 297 -1.43 8.54 -9.60
N GLU A 298 -2.39 8.30 -10.51
CA GLU A 298 -3.70 7.77 -10.12
C GLU A 298 -3.65 6.32 -9.63
N GLY A 299 -4.40 6.01 -8.55
CA GLY A 299 -4.54 4.66 -8.00
C GLY A 299 -3.39 4.15 -7.13
N VAL A 300 -2.35 4.97 -6.90
CA VAL A 300 -1.12 4.58 -6.21
C VAL A 300 -0.78 5.57 -5.10
N GLU A 301 -0.41 5.10 -3.91
CA GLU A 301 0.09 5.93 -2.81
C GLU A 301 1.62 5.82 -2.77
N ILE A 302 2.33 6.95 -2.95
CA ILE A 302 3.79 6.95 -3.12
C ILE A 302 4.48 7.55 -1.88
N SER A 303 5.34 6.74 -1.25
CA SER A 303 6.17 7.12 -0.11
C SER A 303 7.67 7.04 -0.44
N PHE A 304 8.49 7.73 0.36
CA PHE A 304 9.95 7.73 0.27
C PHE A 304 10.53 7.40 1.64
N GLY A 305 11.49 6.47 1.68
CA GLY A 305 12.15 6.02 2.90
C GLY A 305 13.61 5.72 2.67
N ALA A 306 14.38 5.56 3.74
CA ALA A 306 15.80 5.23 3.69
C ALA A 306 16.13 3.95 4.49
N SER A 307 17.21 3.29 4.08
CA SER A 307 17.73 2.11 4.77
C SER A 307 19.24 1.98 4.53
N GLY A 308 19.92 1.41 5.51
CA GLY A 308 21.28 0.92 5.38
C GLY A 308 21.46 -0.37 6.18
N LEU A 309 22.29 -1.28 5.67
CA LEU A 309 22.55 -2.58 6.31
C LEU A 309 23.96 -2.68 6.88
N GLY A 310 24.85 -1.77 6.49
CA GLY A 310 26.24 -1.78 6.89
C GLY A 310 27.04 -2.92 6.25
N ILE A 311 28.17 -3.23 6.89
CA ILE A 311 29.10 -4.29 6.47
C ILE A 311 28.67 -5.64 7.09
N PRO A 312 28.83 -6.79 6.42
CA PRO A 312 28.51 -8.09 7.01
C PRO A 312 29.28 -8.37 8.29
N SER A 313 28.54 -8.61 9.38
CA SER A 313 29.07 -9.25 10.58
C SER A 313 29.40 -10.72 10.25
N ASN A 314 30.67 -11.00 9.97
CA ASN A 314 31.20 -12.38 9.82
C ASN A 314 31.11 -13.22 11.12
N ASP A 315 30.72 -12.60 12.24
CA ASP A 315 30.49 -13.24 13.53
C ASP A 315 29.15 -14.01 13.51
N ASN A 316 29.24 -15.32 13.29
CA ASN A 316 28.11 -16.27 13.31
C ASN A 316 27.49 -16.48 14.70
N SER A 317 27.95 -15.81 15.76
CA SER A 317 27.34 -15.96 17.08
C SER A 317 25.94 -15.33 17.11
N GLN A 318 24.93 -16.17 17.36
CA GLN A 318 23.51 -15.79 17.50
C GLN A 318 23.23 -15.03 18.81
N LYS A 319 24.06 -14.02 19.12
CA LYS A 319 23.72 -13.03 20.15
C LYS A 319 22.72 -12.07 19.55
N GLU A 320 21.71 -11.71 20.34
CA GLU A 320 20.79 -10.61 20.06
C GLU A 320 21.55 -9.28 20.24
N LYS A 321 22.46 -8.98 19.29
CA LYS A 321 23.06 -7.65 19.16
C LYS A 321 21.92 -6.69 18.82
N GLU A 322 21.84 -5.59 19.56
CA GLU A 322 20.85 -4.54 19.33
C GLU A 322 20.92 -4.08 17.86
N GLN A 323 19.80 -4.18 17.15
CA GLN A 323 19.70 -3.72 15.76
C GLN A 323 19.57 -2.21 15.77
N GLY A 324 20.48 -1.52 15.08
CA GLY A 324 20.34 -0.09 14.85
C GLY A 324 19.21 0.23 13.87
N ASN A 325 18.84 1.49 13.80
CA ASN A 325 17.63 1.98 13.12
C ASN A 325 17.57 1.79 11.58
N GLY A 326 18.64 1.29 10.94
CA GLY A 326 18.79 1.23 9.47
C GLY A 326 17.78 0.38 8.68
N LEU A 327 16.82 -0.25 9.34
CA LEU A 327 15.66 -0.92 8.71
C LEU A 327 14.29 -0.40 9.17
N ASP A 328 14.22 0.55 10.09
CA ASP A 328 12.96 0.81 10.79
C ASP A 328 11.92 1.51 9.90
N GLU A 329 12.34 2.35 8.95
CA GLU A 329 11.43 2.96 7.98
C GLU A 329 10.74 1.94 7.08
N ILE A 330 11.46 0.92 6.60
CA ILE A 330 10.86 -0.17 5.82
C ILE A 330 10.04 -1.12 6.71
N LYS A 331 10.46 -1.39 7.95
CA LYS A 331 9.66 -2.20 8.89
C LYS A 331 8.32 -1.54 9.20
N ASN A 332 8.33 -0.24 9.50
CA ASN A 332 7.13 0.55 9.80
C ASN A 332 6.20 0.59 8.58
N PHE A 333 6.73 0.90 7.39
CA PHE A 333 5.93 0.92 6.16
C PHE A 333 5.30 -0.45 5.83
N ILE A 334 6.01 -1.57 6.05
CA ILE A 334 5.44 -2.92 5.88
C ILE A 334 4.36 -3.24 6.94
N TRP A 335 4.49 -2.70 8.16
CA TRP A 335 3.50 -2.89 9.22
C TRP A 335 2.18 -2.15 8.94
N GLU A 336 2.27 -0.95 8.35
CA GLU A 336 1.15 -0.04 8.03
C GLU A 336 0.26 -0.47 6.83
N VAL A 337 0.40 -1.71 6.34
CA VAL A 337 -0.42 -2.28 5.22
C VAL A 337 -0.93 -3.69 5.50
#